data_AF-A0A7C0WCJ3-F1
#
_entry.id   AF-A0A7C0WCJ3-F1
#
_cell.length_a   1.000
_cell.length_b   1.000
_cell.length_c   1.000
_cell.angle_alpha   90.00
_cell.angle_beta   90.00
_cell.angle_gamma   90.00
#
_symmetry.space_group_name_H-M   'P 1'
#
loop_
_entity.id
_entity.type
_entity.pdbx_description
1 polymer ?
#
loop_
_entity_poly.entity_id
_entity_poly.type
_entity_poly.pdbx_seq_one_letter_code
_entity_poly.pdbx_strand_id
1 'polypeptide(L)'
;MNSNPSNSFKVIIGSQYFIYFGVLGIFLPFFNLYCYHIGFSGFQIGNISSLRSVVTILFSIVWGILADRFQTRRPMYILCCIISTIAWSFFLYTSDYKTMLVIMFFYGIFYAPIISFLEAFTMDVLEKNKEYYGRIRVWGSINFILVVIIAGKIIDLYSIEVILLFILTGSLLQAIISVKMPEIKIEKKEYFTADIKVLFNKRVI
;
A
#
# COMPACT_ATOMS: atom_id res chain seq x y z
N MET A 1 21.90 23.93 9.09
CA MET A 1 21.29 22.61 9.38
C MET A 1 21.40 21.74 8.13
N ASN A 2 22.51 21.02 7.98
CA ASN A 2 22.71 20.11 6.84
C ASN A 2 22.02 18.79 7.16
N SER A 3 20.73 18.68 6.83
CA SER A 3 20.06 17.37 6.82
C SER A 3 20.70 16.52 5.73
N ASN A 4 21.51 15.55 6.14
CA ASN A 4 22.06 14.52 5.27
C ASN A 4 20.89 13.95 4.43
N PRO A 5 20.91 14.01 3.08
CA PRO A 5 19.75 13.64 2.25
C PRO A 5 19.24 12.22 2.53
N SER A 6 20.13 11.32 2.96
CA SER A 6 19.79 9.96 3.39
C SER A 6 18.87 9.90 4.62
N ASN A 7 18.97 10.82 5.58
CA ASN A 7 18.09 10.85 6.75
C ASN A 7 16.71 11.39 6.40
N SER A 8 16.61 12.35 5.49
CA SER A 8 15.31 12.86 5.03
C SER A 8 14.50 11.78 4.32
N PHE A 9 15.12 10.98 3.46
CA PHE A 9 14.44 9.87 2.78
C PHE A 9 13.97 8.77 3.72
N LYS A 10 14.78 8.42 4.75
CA LYS A 10 14.35 7.46 5.78
C LYS A 10 13.12 7.94 6.53
N VAL A 11 13.03 9.24 6.85
CA VAL A 11 11.85 9.81 7.51
C VAL A 11 10.63 9.76 6.59
N ILE A 12 10.78 10.14 5.31
CA ILE A 12 9.68 10.11 4.33
C ILE A 12 9.13 8.68 4.17
N ILE A 13 10.01 7.70 3.99
CA ILE A 13 9.63 6.28 3.88
C ILE A 13 8.99 5.78 5.18
N GLY A 14 9.56 6.14 6.34
CA GLY A 14 8.97 5.82 7.64
C GLY A 14 7.55 6.39 7.80
N SER A 15 7.31 7.64 7.37
CA SER A 15 5.98 8.25 7.36
C SER A 15 5.02 7.52 6.41
N GLN A 16 5.49 7.08 5.23
CA GLN A 16 4.68 6.29 4.30
C GLN A 16 4.27 4.94 4.91
N TYR A 17 5.18 4.24 5.59
CA TYR A 17 4.84 3.03 6.33
C TYR A 17 3.84 3.31 7.45
N PHE A 18 4.09 4.36 8.24
CA PHE A 18 3.21 4.75 9.32
C PHE A 18 1.78 4.95 8.81
N ILE A 19 1.59 5.76 7.77
CA ILE A 19 0.26 6.06 7.22
C ILE A 19 -0.38 4.82 6.57
N TYR A 20 0.37 4.08 5.74
CA TYR A 20 -0.13 2.87 5.09
C TYR A 20 -0.66 1.87 6.11
N PHE A 21 0.12 1.57 7.15
CA PHE A 21 -0.30 0.64 8.19
C PHE A 21 -1.39 1.22 9.11
N GLY A 22 -1.46 2.54 9.27
CA GLY A 22 -2.58 3.19 9.95
C GLY A 22 -3.90 2.99 9.20
N VAL A 23 -3.92 3.30 7.90
CA VAL A 23 -5.07 3.05 7.03
C VAL A 23 -5.45 1.58 7.02
N LEU A 24 -4.46 0.68 6.89
CA LEU A 24 -4.68 -0.76 6.94
C LEU A 24 -5.27 -1.22 8.28
N GLY A 25 -4.85 -0.60 9.39
CA GLY A 25 -5.35 -0.85 10.74
C GLY A 25 -6.81 -0.48 10.93
N ILE A 26 -7.31 0.49 10.18
CA ILE A 26 -8.75 0.81 10.18
C ILE A 26 -9.49 -0.12 9.23
N PHE A 27 -8.95 -0.31 8.02
CA PHE A 27 -9.62 -1.08 6.98
C PHE A 27 -9.85 -2.54 7.36
N LEU A 28 -8.81 -3.25 7.82
CA LEU A 28 -8.86 -4.70 8.07
C LEU A 28 -9.98 -5.12 9.05
N PRO A 29 -10.05 -4.54 10.27
CA PRO A 29 -11.05 -4.94 11.25
C PRO A 29 -12.43 -4.32 10.99
N PHE A 30 -12.50 -3.08 10.49
CA PHE A 30 -13.74 -2.31 10.53
C PHE A 30 -14.49 -2.22 9.20
N PHE A 31 -13.84 -2.40 8.04
CA PHE A 31 -14.53 -2.23 6.75
C PHE A 31 -15.62 -3.30 6.52
N ASN A 32 -15.35 -4.55 6.89
CA ASN A 32 -16.36 -5.61 6.83
C ASN A 32 -17.48 -5.39 7.85
N LEU A 33 -17.15 -4.85 9.02
CA LEU A 33 -18.13 -4.48 10.04
C LEU A 33 -19.03 -3.33 9.54
N TYR A 34 -18.45 -2.33 8.85
CA TYR A 34 -19.21 -1.28 8.18
C TYR A 34 -20.18 -1.86 7.15
N CYS A 35 -19.72 -2.75 6.27
CA CYS A 35 -20.58 -3.41 5.28
C CYS A 35 -21.74 -4.18 5.96
N TYR A 36 -21.47 -4.86 7.07
CA TYR A 36 -22.50 -5.52 7.87
C TYR A 36 -23.51 -4.51 8.44
N HIS A 37 -23.04 -3.37 8.95
CA HIS A 37 -23.88 -2.33 9.55
C HIS A 37 -24.81 -1.65 8.54
N ILE A 38 -24.36 -1.46 7.29
CA ILE A 38 -25.22 -0.96 6.20
C ILE A 38 -26.14 -2.03 5.60
N GLY A 39 -26.21 -3.22 6.21
CA GLY A 39 -27.17 -4.27 5.89
C GLY A 39 -26.70 -5.31 4.86
N PHE A 40 -25.40 -5.38 4.55
CA PHE A 40 -24.91 -6.40 3.62
C PHE A 40 -24.91 -7.79 4.26
N SER A 41 -25.35 -8.77 3.48
CA SER A 41 -25.28 -10.18 3.85
C SER A 41 -23.83 -10.68 3.91
N GLY A 42 -23.59 -11.76 4.65
CA GLY A 42 -22.25 -12.38 4.73
C GLY A 42 -21.68 -12.79 3.37
N PHE A 43 -22.54 -13.20 2.42
CA PHE A 43 -22.13 -13.50 1.05
C PHE A 43 -21.63 -12.25 0.30
N GLN A 44 -22.33 -11.11 0.44
CA GLN A 44 -21.93 -9.85 -0.19
C GLN A 44 -20.61 -9.32 0.37
N ILE A 45 -20.42 -9.39 1.70
CA ILE A 45 -19.16 -9.02 2.37
C ILE A 45 -18.02 -9.92 1.91
N GLY A 46 -18.28 -11.23 1.83
CA GLY A 46 -17.32 -12.22 1.33
C GLY A 46 -16.88 -11.93 -0.10
N ASN A 47 -17.82 -11.55 -0.98
CA ASN A 47 -17.52 -11.18 -2.36
C ASN A 47 -16.67 -9.92 -2.46
N ILE A 48 -16.98 -8.87 -1.70
CA ILE A 48 -16.18 -7.63 -1.70
C ILE A 48 -14.75 -7.91 -1.20
N SER A 49 -14.62 -8.68 -0.10
CA SER A 49 -13.33 -9.04 0.48
C SER A 49 -12.48 -9.93 -0.42
N SER A 50 -13.10 -10.93 -1.05
CA SER A 50 -12.40 -11.84 -1.97
C SER A 50 -11.99 -11.12 -3.24
N LEU A 51 -12.87 -10.29 -3.82
CA LEU A 51 -12.57 -9.46 -4.98
C LEU A 51 -11.36 -8.59 -4.73
N ARG A 52 -11.34 -7.85 -3.60
CA ARG A 52 -10.18 -7.02 -3.23
C ARG A 52 -8.91 -7.84 -3.15
N SER A 53 -8.97 -9.02 -2.53
CA SER A 53 -7.78 -9.88 -2.35
C SER A 53 -7.24 -10.38 -3.69
N VAL A 54 -8.11 -10.86 -4.57
CA VAL A 54 -7.75 -11.32 -5.92
C VAL A 54 -7.17 -10.18 -6.75
N VAL A 55 -7.84 -9.03 -6.78
CA VAL A 55 -7.36 -7.84 -7.50
C VAL A 55 -6.01 -7.39 -6.97
N THR A 56 -5.84 -7.35 -5.64
CA THR A 56 -4.57 -6.95 -5.01
C THR A 56 -3.42 -7.85 -5.44
N ILE A 57 -3.63 -9.17 -5.45
CA ILE A 57 -2.60 -10.12 -5.86
C ILE A 57 -2.24 -9.94 -7.34
N LEU A 58 -3.24 -9.93 -8.22
CA LEU A 58 -3.02 -9.86 -9.67
C LEU A 58 -2.37 -8.53 -10.08
N PHE A 59 -2.91 -7.41 -9.60
CA PHE A 59 -2.44 -6.09 -10.02
C PHE A 59 -1.12 -5.68 -9.36
N SER A 60 -0.77 -6.21 -8.19
CA SER A 60 0.57 -5.97 -7.62
C SER A 60 1.67 -6.48 -8.55
N ILE A 61 1.46 -7.64 -9.18
CA ILE A 61 2.38 -8.19 -10.19
C ILE A 61 2.39 -7.33 -11.46
N VAL A 62 1.22 -6.97 -11.98
CA VAL A 62 1.10 -6.15 -13.20
C VAL A 62 1.84 -4.82 -13.04
N TRP A 63 1.63 -4.13 -11.93
CA TRP A 63 2.30 -2.86 -11.64
C TRP A 63 3.80 -3.03 -11.41
N GLY A 64 4.24 -4.14 -10.82
CA GLY A 64 5.67 -4.46 -10.70
C GLY A 64 6.34 -4.56 -12.08
N ILE A 65 5.77 -5.36 -12.99
CA ILE A 65 6.26 -5.50 -14.37
C ILE A 65 6.25 -4.14 -15.09
N LEU A 66 5.19 -3.35 -14.91
CA LEU A 66 5.06 -2.03 -15.52
C LEU A 66 6.15 -1.08 -15.02
N ALA A 67 6.37 -1.02 -13.70
CA ALA A 67 7.39 -0.17 -13.09
C ALA A 67 8.80 -0.54 -13.54
N ASP A 68 9.09 -1.83 -13.67
CA ASP A 68 10.39 -2.32 -14.14
C ASP A 68 10.59 -2.03 -15.63
N ARG A 69 9.56 -2.22 -16.46
CA ARG A 69 9.62 -1.97 -17.91
C ARG A 69 9.84 -0.50 -18.23
N PHE A 70 9.13 0.39 -17.54
CA PHE A 70 9.23 1.83 -17.77
C PHE A 70 10.32 2.51 -16.94
N GLN A 71 10.92 1.79 -15.98
CA GLN A 71 11.92 2.32 -15.03
C GLN A 71 11.43 3.54 -14.23
N THR A 72 10.11 3.65 -14.02
CA THR A 72 9.45 4.84 -13.47
C THR A 72 8.64 4.48 -12.23
N ARG A 73 9.31 3.98 -11.17
CA ARG A 73 8.64 3.57 -9.93
C ARG A 73 7.99 4.73 -9.19
N ARG A 74 8.69 5.86 -9.06
CA ARG A 74 8.21 7.05 -8.34
C ARG A 74 6.90 7.63 -8.89
N PRO A 75 6.78 7.98 -10.18
CA PRO A 75 5.52 8.51 -10.70
C PRO A 75 4.39 7.50 -10.65
N MET A 76 4.66 6.19 -10.84
CA MET A 76 3.65 5.15 -10.69
C MET A 76 3.14 5.02 -9.26
N TYR A 77 4.03 5.11 -8.27
CA TYR A 77 3.64 5.12 -6.86
C TYR A 77 2.74 6.30 -6.52
N ILE A 78 3.12 7.52 -6.93
CA ILE A 78 2.33 8.74 -6.69
C ILE A 78 0.96 8.63 -7.37
N LEU A 79 0.92 8.18 -8.63
CA LEU A 79 -0.32 7.97 -9.37
C LEU A 79 -1.23 6.95 -8.68
N CYS A 80 -0.66 5.84 -8.21
CA CYS A 80 -1.39 4.82 -7.46
C CYS A 80 -2.01 5.40 -6.19
N CYS A 81 -1.26 6.14 -5.38
CA CYS A 81 -1.78 6.77 -4.17
C CYS A 81 -2.90 7.80 -4.45
N ILE A 82 -2.74 8.61 -5.51
CA ILE A 82 -3.76 9.61 -5.88
C ILE A 82 -5.03 8.93 -6.36
N ILE A 83 -4.93 7.99 -7.32
CA ILE A 83 -6.10 7.33 -7.90
C ILE A 83 -6.79 6.43 -6.86
N SER A 84 -6.05 5.75 -5.98
CA SER A 84 -6.65 4.98 -4.89
C SER A 84 -7.42 5.88 -3.93
N THR A 85 -6.91 7.07 -3.63
CA THR A 85 -7.59 8.06 -2.77
C THR A 85 -8.88 8.56 -3.43
N ILE A 86 -8.83 8.90 -4.71
CA ILE A 86 -10.01 9.32 -5.48
C ILE A 86 -11.04 8.18 -5.53
N ALA A 87 -10.61 6.96 -5.84
CA ALA A 87 -11.48 5.78 -5.85
C ALA A 87 -12.15 5.58 -4.49
N TRP A 88 -11.39 5.70 -3.40
CA TRP A 88 -11.92 5.56 -2.04
C TRP A 88 -12.99 6.62 -1.70
N SER A 89 -12.83 7.85 -2.18
CA SER A 89 -13.78 8.94 -1.91
C SER A 89 -15.22 8.61 -2.37
N PHE A 90 -15.38 7.77 -3.39
CA PHE A 90 -16.70 7.35 -3.88
C PHE A 90 -17.48 6.54 -2.85
N PHE A 91 -16.83 5.85 -1.90
CA PHE A 91 -17.53 5.15 -0.81
C PHE A 91 -18.35 6.09 0.09
N LEU A 92 -18.06 7.40 0.12
CA LEU A 92 -18.83 8.37 0.89
C LEU A 92 -20.19 8.70 0.29
N TYR A 93 -20.41 8.36 -0.99
CA TYR A 93 -21.61 8.76 -1.73
C TYR A 93 -22.54 7.58 -2.06
N THR A 94 -22.18 6.36 -1.64
CA THR A 94 -22.98 5.18 -1.95
C THR A 94 -22.94 4.14 -0.84
N SER A 95 -24.08 3.48 -0.65
CA SER A 95 -24.23 2.28 0.17
C SER A 95 -24.79 1.12 -0.67
N ASP A 96 -24.86 1.28 -2.01
CA ASP A 96 -25.33 0.23 -2.91
C ASP A 96 -24.23 -0.82 -3.13
N TYR A 97 -24.58 -2.09 -2.95
CA TYR A 97 -23.66 -3.22 -3.05
C TYR A 97 -22.94 -3.30 -4.40
N LYS A 98 -23.65 -3.14 -5.52
CA LYS A 98 -23.05 -3.27 -6.86
C LYS A 98 -22.06 -2.14 -7.11
N THR A 99 -22.43 -0.93 -6.72
CA THR A 99 -21.58 0.25 -6.85
C THR A 99 -20.33 0.10 -5.97
N MET A 100 -20.46 -0.35 -4.72
CA MET A 100 -19.34 -0.61 -3.82
C MET A 100 -18.39 -1.71 -4.32
N LEU A 101 -18.89 -2.74 -5.00
CA LEU A 101 -18.04 -3.75 -5.66
C LEU A 101 -17.18 -3.13 -6.76
N VAL A 102 -17.78 -2.29 -7.60
CA VAL A 102 -17.06 -1.60 -8.68
C VAL A 102 -16.00 -0.66 -8.11
N ILE A 103 -16.36 0.12 -7.08
CA ILE A 103 -15.40 0.99 -6.39
C ILE A 103 -14.24 0.16 -5.79
N MET A 104 -14.55 -0.94 -5.10
CA MET A 104 -13.54 -1.82 -4.51
C MET A 104 -12.60 -2.42 -5.56
N PHE A 105 -13.12 -2.81 -6.73
CA PHE A 105 -12.33 -3.29 -7.84
C PHE A 105 -11.31 -2.25 -8.30
N PHE A 106 -11.78 -1.04 -8.63
CA PHE A 106 -10.90 0.05 -9.08
C PHE A 106 -9.91 0.48 -7.98
N TYR A 107 -10.39 0.64 -6.75
CA TYR A 107 -9.53 0.91 -5.61
C TYR A 107 -8.43 -0.15 -5.47
N GLY A 108 -8.79 -1.43 -5.55
CA GLY A 108 -7.86 -2.54 -5.46
C GLY A 108 -6.75 -2.48 -6.51
N ILE A 109 -7.06 -2.12 -7.76
CA ILE A 109 -6.08 -2.03 -8.86
C ILE A 109 -4.93 -1.08 -8.51
N PHE A 110 -5.25 0.10 -7.96
CA PHE A 110 -4.27 1.15 -7.69
C PHE A 110 -3.70 1.07 -6.27
N TYR A 111 -4.43 0.48 -5.32
CA TYR A 111 -3.91 0.22 -3.98
C TYR A 111 -2.91 -0.94 -3.96
N ALA A 112 -3.06 -1.91 -4.87
CA ALA A 112 -2.28 -3.14 -4.92
C ALA A 112 -0.74 -2.98 -4.85
N PRO A 113 -0.10 -2.08 -5.63
CA PRO A 113 1.35 -1.99 -5.65
C PRO A 113 1.93 -1.09 -4.56
N ILE A 114 1.11 -0.38 -3.77
CA ILE A 114 1.58 0.66 -2.85
C ILE A 114 2.60 0.07 -1.86
N ILE A 115 2.29 -1.06 -1.24
CA ILE A 115 3.23 -1.71 -0.32
C ILE A 115 4.48 -2.22 -1.05
N SER A 116 4.32 -2.91 -2.19
CA SER A 116 5.46 -3.46 -2.95
C SER A 116 6.43 -2.38 -3.42
N PHE A 117 5.92 -1.23 -3.86
CA PHE A 117 6.75 -0.08 -4.21
C PHE A 117 7.42 0.52 -2.98
N LEU A 118 6.71 0.68 -1.86
CA LEU A 118 7.28 1.19 -0.62
C LEU A 118 8.44 0.31 -0.11
N GLU A 119 8.27 -1.00 -0.19
CA GLU A 119 9.32 -1.98 0.09
C GLU A 119 10.53 -1.77 -0.82
N ALA A 120 10.29 -1.65 -2.12
CA ALA A 120 11.37 -1.44 -3.08
C ALA A 120 12.12 -0.11 -2.87
N PHE A 121 11.41 0.99 -2.58
CA PHE A 121 12.05 2.27 -2.21
C PHE A 121 12.89 2.15 -0.94
N THR A 122 12.41 1.39 0.05
CA THR A 122 13.14 1.18 1.30
C THR A 122 14.45 0.42 1.05
N MET A 123 14.40 -0.63 0.25
CA MET A 123 15.58 -1.41 -0.11
C MET A 123 16.60 -0.59 -0.88
N ASP A 124 16.12 0.27 -1.78
CA ASP A 124 16.97 1.16 -2.56
C ASP A 124 17.60 2.26 -1.71
N VAL A 125 16.88 2.86 -0.76
CA VAL A 125 17.43 3.89 0.15
C VAL A 125 18.43 3.29 1.15
N LEU A 126 18.24 2.03 1.54
CA LEU A 126 19.13 1.38 2.49
C LEU A 126 20.41 0.87 1.84
N GLU A 127 20.38 0.47 0.56
CA GLU A 127 21.50 -0.13 -0.19
C GLU A 127 22.29 -1.18 0.61
N LYS A 128 23.40 -0.76 1.25
CA LYS A 128 24.29 -1.59 2.08
C LYS A 128 23.80 -1.78 3.51
N ASN A 129 22.94 -0.90 4.01
CA ASN A 129 22.44 -0.84 5.39
C ASN A 129 21.09 -1.56 5.56
N LYS A 130 20.91 -2.71 4.91
CA LYS A 130 19.62 -3.45 4.90
C LYS A 130 19.18 -3.92 6.29
N GLU A 131 20.10 -4.06 7.23
CA GLU A 131 19.81 -4.34 8.65
C GLU A 131 18.87 -3.32 9.32
N TYR A 132 18.81 -2.07 8.84
CA TYR A 132 17.93 -1.03 9.37
C TYR A 132 16.49 -1.12 8.84
N TYR A 133 16.23 -1.97 7.86
CA TYR A 133 14.91 -2.18 7.27
C TYR A 133 13.84 -2.49 8.34
N GLY A 134 14.15 -3.44 9.23
CA GLY A 134 13.24 -3.82 10.30
C GLY A 134 12.87 -2.65 11.20
N ARG A 135 13.84 -1.76 11.50
CA ARG A 135 13.60 -0.58 12.34
C ARG A 135 12.66 0.42 11.68
N ILE A 136 12.75 0.59 10.36
CA ILE A 136 11.84 1.48 9.60
C ILE A 136 10.43 0.87 9.57
N ARG A 137 10.31 -0.44 9.29
CA ARG A 137 9.03 -1.12 9.14
C ARG A 137 8.27 -1.30 10.46
N VAL A 138 8.98 -1.52 11.57
CA VAL A 138 8.37 -1.73 12.91
C VAL A 138 7.50 -0.54 13.34
N TRP A 139 7.86 0.69 12.98
CA TRP A 139 7.02 1.87 13.26
C TRP A 139 5.64 1.77 12.61
N GLY A 140 5.53 1.15 11.43
CA GLY A 140 4.27 0.86 10.78
C GLY A 140 3.41 -0.10 11.61
N SER A 141 3.98 -1.19 12.11
CA SER A 141 3.27 -2.17 12.95
C SER A 141 2.83 -1.60 14.29
N ILE A 142 3.67 -0.77 14.93
CA ILE A 142 3.29 -0.05 16.16
C ILE A 142 2.10 0.86 15.87
N ASN A 143 2.15 1.60 14.76
CA ASN A 143 1.03 2.46 14.37
C ASN A 143 -0.25 1.68 14.07
N PHE A 144 -0.15 0.54 13.39
CA PHE A 144 -1.30 -0.33 13.13
C PHE A 144 -2.02 -0.67 14.45
N ILE A 145 -1.29 -1.13 15.47
CA ILE A 145 -1.87 -1.51 16.76
C ILE A 145 -2.51 -0.29 17.45
N LEU A 146 -1.81 0.84 17.49
CA LEU A 146 -2.33 2.07 18.10
C LEU A 146 -3.61 2.54 17.41
N VAL A 147 -3.61 2.58 16.08
CA VAL A 147 -4.76 3.02 15.29
C VAL A 147 -5.95 2.06 15.47
N VAL A 148 -5.74 0.74 15.48
CA VAL A 148 -6.82 -0.22 15.73
C VAL A 148 -7.49 0.03 17.08
N ILE A 149 -6.69 0.22 18.15
CA ILE A 149 -7.21 0.45 19.51
C ILE A 149 -7.95 1.79 19.59
N ILE A 150 -7.38 2.85 19.03
CA ILE A 150 -7.96 4.20 19.06
C ILE A 150 -9.23 4.24 18.21
N ALA A 151 -9.18 3.73 16.97
CA ALA A 151 -10.32 3.70 16.07
C ALA A 151 -11.46 2.85 16.64
N GLY A 152 -11.17 1.70 17.28
CA GLY A 152 -12.17 0.90 17.97
C GLY A 152 -12.93 1.71 19.04
N LYS A 153 -12.21 2.40 19.92
CA LYS A 153 -12.84 3.29 20.92
C LYS A 153 -13.65 4.42 20.31
N ILE A 154 -13.20 4.99 19.20
CA ILE A 154 -13.94 6.05 18.51
C ILE A 154 -15.24 5.48 17.91
N ILE A 155 -15.19 4.29 17.31
CA ILE A 155 -16.35 3.60 16.75
C ILE A 155 -17.35 3.20 17.84
N ASP A 156 -16.91 2.94 19.07
CA ASP A 156 -17.84 2.70 20.20
C ASP A 156 -18.62 3.97 20.59
N LEU A 157 -18.05 5.16 20.33
CA LEU A 157 -18.63 6.46 20.69
C LEU A 157 -19.39 7.13 19.53
N TYR A 158 -19.06 6.80 18.29
CA TYR A 158 -19.60 7.39 17.05
C TYR A 158 -20.11 6.31 16.10
N SER A 159 -20.80 6.67 15.01
CA SER A 159 -21.19 5.67 13.99
C SER A 159 -19.97 5.05 13.31
N ILE A 160 -20.08 3.76 12.95
CA ILE A 160 -19.05 3.02 12.19
C ILE A 160 -18.71 3.70 10.85
N GLU A 161 -19.59 4.54 10.30
CA GLU A 161 -19.37 5.31 9.07
C GLU A 161 -18.12 6.21 9.12
N VAL A 162 -17.70 6.63 10.32
CA VAL A 162 -16.52 7.48 10.53
C VAL A 162 -15.24 6.83 9.98
N ILE A 163 -15.19 5.50 9.86
CA ILE A 163 -14.03 4.81 9.28
C ILE A 163 -13.76 5.21 7.83
N LEU A 164 -14.80 5.51 7.05
CA LEU A 164 -14.63 5.90 5.65
C LEU A 164 -13.85 7.21 5.55
N LEU A 165 -14.15 8.16 6.45
CA LEU A 165 -13.46 9.43 6.55
C LEU A 165 -12.02 9.27 7.06
N PHE A 166 -11.80 8.39 8.04
CA PHE A 166 -10.43 8.13 8.52
C PHE A 166 -9.54 7.47 7.47
N ILE A 167 -10.09 6.51 6.71
CA ILE A 167 -9.36 5.89 5.59
C ILE A 167 -9.12 6.92 4.48
N LEU A 168 -10.09 7.77 4.16
CA LEU A 168 -9.92 8.82 3.15
C LEU A 168 -8.85 9.83 3.56
N THR A 169 -8.90 10.33 4.80
CA THR A 169 -7.90 11.30 5.30
C THR A 169 -6.51 10.69 5.37
N GLY A 170 -6.38 9.44 5.82
CA GLY A 170 -5.12 8.71 5.80
C GLY A 170 -4.59 8.52 4.37
N SER A 171 -5.44 8.12 3.42
CA SER A 171 -5.07 7.94 2.01
C SER A 171 -4.65 9.28 1.36
N LEU A 172 -5.36 10.37 1.67
CA LEU A 172 -5.02 11.71 1.20
C LEU A 172 -3.67 12.17 1.75
N LEU A 173 -3.41 11.98 3.05
CA LEU A 173 -2.11 12.26 3.65
C LEU A 173 -1.00 11.41 3.00
N GLN A 174 -1.29 10.14 2.71
CA GLN A 174 -0.37 9.26 2.00
C GLN A 174 -0.02 9.81 0.63
N ALA A 175 -1.03 10.22 -0.15
CA ALA A 175 -0.86 10.79 -1.48
C ALA A 175 -0.07 12.11 -1.44
N ILE A 176 -0.35 13.00 -0.49
CA ILE A 176 0.38 14.27 -0.33
C ILE A 176 1.86 14.02 -0.02
N ILE A 177 2.16 13.13 0.91
CA ILE A 177 3.56 12.82 1.29
C ILE A 177 4.25 12.01 0.19
N SER A 178 3.51 11.27 -0.65
CA SER A 178 4.08 10.43 -1.72
C SER A 178 4.90 11.24 -2.73
N VAL A 179 4.54 12.52 -2.94
CA VAL A 179 5.26 13.44 -3.83
C VAL A 179 6.70 13.67 -3.36
N LYS A 180 6.98 13.51 -2.07
CA LYS A 180 8.33 13.65 -1.51
C LYS A 180 9.17 12.38 -1.65
N MET A 181 8.64 11.28 -2.19
CA MET A 181 9.39 10.03 -2.36
C MET A 181 10.64 10.26 -3.22
N PRO A 182 11.77 9.63 -2.87
CA PRO A 182 13.02 9.79 -3.61
C PRO A 182 12.90 9.25 -5.03
N GLU A 183 13.49 9.96 -5.98
CA GLU A 183 13.68 9.45 -7.34
C GLU A 183 14.96 8.63 -7.38
N ILE A 184 14.81 7.31 -7.47
CA ILE A 184 15.94 6.39 -7.48
C ILE A 184 16.05 5.81 -8.87
N LYS A 185 17.17 6.07 -9.55
CA LYS A 185 17.48 5.49 -10.85
C LYS A 185 17.82 4.02 -10.64
N ILE A 186 17.00 3.15 -11.22
CA ILE A 186 17.25 1.70 -11.20
C ILE A 186 18.44 1.44 -12.15
N GLU A 187 19.63 1.18 -11.62
CA GLU A 187 20.75 0.71 -12.44
C GLU A 187 20.38 -0.65 -13.05
N LYS A 188 20.57 -0.78 -14.38
CA LYS A 188 20.35 -2.03 -15.10
C LYS A 188 21.26 -3.10 -14.53
N LYS A 189 20.68 -3.98 -13.74
CA LYS A 189 21.30 -5.23 -13.35
C LYS A 189 21.10 -6.21 -14.53
N GLU A 190 22.13 -6.39 -15.36
CA GLU A 190 22.21 -7.43 -16.41
C GLU A 190 22.22 -8.83 -15.78
N TYR A 191 21.06 -9.32 -15.32
CA TYR A 191 20.96 -10.67 -14.73
C TYR A 191 20.49 -11.72 -15.73
N PHE A 192 19.91 -11.33 -16.86
CA PHE A 192 19.19 -12.27 -17.73
C PHE A 192 20.08 -13.08 -18.69
N THR A 193 21.34 -12.71 -18.88
CA THR A 193 22.24 -13.39 -19.84
C THR A 193 23.36 -14.20 -19.17
N ALA A 194 23.67 -13.98 -17.89
CA ALA A 194 24.74 -14.70 -17.19
C ALA A 194 24.30 -16.08 -16.66
N ASP A 195 23.07 -16.22 -16.16
CA ASP A 195 22.65 -17.42 -15.42
C ASP A 195 22.24 -18.62 -16.29
N ILE A 196 21.92 -18.41 -17.57
CA ILE A 196 21.62 -19.54 -18.47
C ILE A 196 22.86 -20.41 -18.68
N LYS A 197 24.06 -19.82 -18.76
CA LYS A 197 25.32 -20.60 -18.89
C LYS A 197 25.69 -21.35 -17.60
N VAL A 198 25.29 -20.84 -16.44
CA VAL A 198 25.54 -21.48 -15.13
C VAL A 198 24.68 -22.73 -14.96
N LEU A 199 23.42 -22.70 -15.41
CA LEU A 199 22.53 -23.87 -15.39
C LEU A 199 22.98 -25.01 -16.32
N PHE A 200 23.76 -24.73 -17.36
CA PHE A 200 24.33 -25.74 -18.26
C PHE A 200 25.76 -26.18 -17.89
N ASN A 201 26.38 -25.60 -16.86
CA ASN A 201 27.73 -26.00 -16.46
C ASN A 201 27.68 -27.24 -15.55
N LYS A 202 27.48 -28.41 -16.17
CA LYS A 202 27.71 -29.72 -15.54
C LYS A 202 29.21 -29.90 -15.26
N ARG A 203 29.70 -29.41 -14.12
CA ARG A 203 30.90 -29.94 -13.46
C ARG A 203 30.76 -29.81 -11.94
N VAL A 204 30.00 -30.74 -11.38
CA VAL A 204 30.27 -31.29 -10.05
C VAL A 204 30.60 -32.76 -10.29
N ILE A 205 31.89 -33.05 -10.37
CA ILE A 205 32.48 -34.36 -10.05
C ILE A 205 33.37 -34.09 -8.84
#